data_AF-A0A133VK59-F1
#
_entry.id   AF-A0A133VK59-F1
#
_cell.length_a   1.000
_cell.length_b   1.000
_cell.length_c   1.000
_cell.angle_alpha   90.00
_cell.angle_beta   90.00
_cell.angle_gamma   90.00
#
_symmetry.space_group_name_H-M   'P 1'
#
loop_
_entity.id
_entity.type
_entity.pdbx_description
1 polymer ?
#
loop_
_entity_poly.entity_id
_entity_poly.type
_entity_poly.pdbx_seq_one_letter_code
_entity_poly.pdbx_strand_id
1 'polypeptide(L)'
;IFSSSVIYKILEEYKEWKKRKRKKIKKQKLEQVTRPGKIRLLPGYVFRQRKPAVIGCEVLKGTIKPGYDLVKGENRIGRIQEIQDEGVNIDQASTGDKVAVSISKITIGRQVKEGNILYNLLSDKDIRKLEELQEFLSKDEKEVLEEVKEKKYG
;
A
#
# COMPACT_ATOMS: atom_id res chain seq x y z
N ILE A 1 7.16 -34.36 4.77
CA ILE A 1 7.85 -35.43 4.00
C ILE A 1 7.30 -35.31 2.58
N PHE A 2 8.15 -34.95 1.61
CA PHE A 2 7.75 -34.81 0.20
C PHE A 2 8.05 -36.15 -0.50
N SER A 3 7.03 -36.84 -1.00
CA SER A 3 7.18 -38.11 -1.72
C SER A 3 6.44 -38.03 -3.05
N SER A 4 7.21 -37.99 -4.14
CA SER A 4 6.70 -38.02 -5.52
C SER A 4 7.67 -38.81 -6.39
N SER A 5 7.17 -39.63 -7.30
CA SER A 5 7.94 -40.54 -8.18
C SER A 5 8.70 -39.84 -9.32
N VAL A 6 8.70 -38.50 -9.34
CA VAL A 6 9.31 -37.69 -10.41
C VAL A 6 10.18 -36.60 -9.79
N ILE A 7 11.50 -36.68 -10.00
CA ILE A 7 12.52 -35.76 -9.43
C ILE A 7 12.19 -34.29 -9.72
N TYR A 8 11.68 -33.98 -10.92
CA TYR A 8 11.28 -32.62 -11.31
C TYR A 8 10.16 -32.05 -10.43
N LYS A 9 9.18 -32.89 -10.05
CA LYS A 9 8.05 -32.48 -9.20
C LYS A 9 8.50 -32.20 -7.76
N ILE A 10 9.48 -32.95 -7.23
CA ILE A 10 10.10 -32.66 -5.92
C ILE A 10 10.84 -31.31 -5.95
N LEU A 11 11.58 -31.03 -7.03
CA LEU A 11 12.29 -29.76 -7.19
C LEU A 11 11.34 -28.56 -7.32
N GLU A 12 10.22 -28.72 -8.03
CA GLU A 12 9.16 -27.71 -8.10
C GLU A 12 8.48 -27.48 -6.75
N GLU A 13 8.05 -28.54 -6.07
CA GLU A 13 7.44 -28.47 -4.73
C GLU A 13 8.39 -27.81 -3.71
N TYR A 14 9.69 -28.12 -3.77
CA TYR A 14 10.69 -27.46 -2.94
C TYR A 14 10.85 -25.96 -3.27
N LYS A 15 10.90 -25.60 -4.56
CA LYS A 15 10.98 -24.19 -4.99
C LYS A 15 9.74 -23.41 -4.56
N GLU A 16 8.55 -23.99 -4.71
CA GLU A 16 7.29 -23.39 -4.26
C GLU A 16 7.24 -23.24 -2.74
N TRP A 17 7.64 -24.27 -2.00
CA TRP A 17 7.72 -24.22 -0.54
C TRP A 17 8.69 -23.13 -0.08
N LYS A 18 9.88 -23.04 -0.68
CA LYS A 18 10.88 -22.01 -0.38
C LYS A 18 10.33 -20.61 -0.69
N LYS A 19 9.64 -20.44 -1.83
CA LYS A 19 8.97 -19.17 -2.22
C LYS A 19 7.88 -18.78 -1.23
N ARG A 20 7.02 -19.73 -0.82
CA ARG A 20 5.96 -19.52 0.19
C ARG A 20 6.56 -19.14 1.55
N LYS A 21 7.60 -19.84 2.00
CA LYS A 21 8.28 -19.55 3.27
C LYS A 21 8.90 -18.15 3.26
N ARG A 22 9.57 -17.77 2.15
CA ARG A 22 10.12 -16.41 1.98
C ARG A 22 9.03 -15.33 1.97
N LYS A 23 7.90 -15.58 1.29
CA LYS A 23 6.73 -14.67 1.32
C LYS A 23 6.15 -14.53 2.73
N LYS A 24 6.07 -15.62 3.50
CA LYS A 24 5.55 -15.59 4.89
C LYS A 24 6.45 -14.76 5.80
N ILE A 25 7.78 -14.95 5.72
CA ILE A 25 8.76 -14.15 6.46
C ILE A 25 8.65 -12.67 6.07
N LYS A 26 8.58 -12.38 4.76
CA LYS A 26 8.38 -11.02 4.25
C LYS A 26 7.12 -10.39 4.83
N LYS A 27 5.98 -11.10 4.78
CA LYS A 27 4.70 -10.61 5.31
C LYS A 27 4.83 -10.29 6.80
N GLN A 28 5.36 -11.21 7.61
CA GLN A 28 5.53 -11.01 9.05
C GLN A 28 6.42 -9.80 9.39
N LYS A 29 7.55 -9.64 8.70
CA LYS A 29 8.44 -8.50 8.93
C LYS A 29 7.79 -7.16 8.55
N LEU A 30 7.00 -7.15 7.48
CA LEU A 30 6.36 -5.94 6.94
C LEU A 30 4.99 -5.61 7.56
N GLU A 31 4.41 -6.50 8.36
CA GLU A 31 3.06 -6.31 8.94
C GLU A 31 3.03 -5.24 10.03
N GLN A 32 4.16 -5.04 10.71
CA GLN A 32 4.31 -4.05 11.79
C GLN A 32 4.82 -2.68 11.31
N VAL A 33 4.91 -2.46 10.01
CA VAL A 33 5.44 -1.22 9.44
C VAL A 33 4.49 -0.71 8.36
N THR A 34 4.29 0.61 8.34
CA THR A 34 3.53 1.22 7.25
C THR A 34 4.36 1.12 5.99
N ARG A 35 3.84 0.43 4.96
CA ARG A 35 4.56 0.25 3.70
C ARG A 35 4.46 1.51 2.84
N PRO A 36 5.46 1.83 2.01
CA PRO A 36 5.38 2.93 1.06
C PRO A 36 4.22 2.73 0.07
N GLY A 37 3.46 3.79 -0.18
CA GLY A 37 2.35 3.77 -1.11
C GLY A 37 2.03 5.16 -1.61
N LYS A 38 1.65 5.24 -2.88
CA LYS A 38 1.33 6.47 -3.60
C LYS A 38 0.06 6.24 -4.41
N ILE A 39 -0.96 7.05 -4.16
CA ILE A 39 -2.27 6.93 -4.81
C ILE A 39 -2.65 8.24 -5.50
N ARG A 40 -3.46 8.12 -6.56
CA ARG A 40 -4.08 9.25 -7.24
C ARG A 40 -5.60 9.17 -7.11
N LEU A 41 -6.20 10.25 -6.64
CA LEU A 41 -7.66 10.38 -6.59
C LEU A 41 -8.22 10.55 -8.00
N LEU A 42 -9.14 9.69 -8.44
CA LEU A 42 -9.66 9.70 -9.80
C LEU A 42 -10.72 10.80 -9.98
N PRO A 43 -10.59 11.67 -11.01
CA PRO A 43 -11.60 12.68 -11.31
C PRO A 43 -12.94 12.08 -11.71
N GLY A 44 -14.04 12.64 -11.19
CA GLY A 44 -15.40 12.16 -11.41
C GLY A 44 -15.81 10.96 -10.55
N TYR A 45 -14.92 10.39 -9.73
CA TYR A 45 -15.19 9.19 -8.91
C TYR A 45 -15.36 9.51 -7.43
N VAL A 46 -16.06 10.59 -7.09
CA VAL A 46 -16.38 10.96 -5.70
C VAL A 46 -17.77 10.46 -5.35
N PHE A 47 -17.84 9.35 -4.62
CA PHE A 47 -19.12 8.73 -4.21
C PHE A 47 -19.70 9.38 -2.96
N ARG A 48 -18.84 9.80 -2.03
CA ARG A 48 -19.24 10.50 -0.81
C ARG A 48 -18.18 11.51 -0.40
N GLN A 49 -18.59 12.76 -0.14
CA GLN A 49 -17.63 13.83 0.13
C GLN A 49 -17.01 13.78 1.54
N ARG A 50 -17.72 13.27 2.56
CA ARG A 50 -17.25 13.22 3.96
C ARG A 50 -18.03 12.22 4.81
N LYS A 51 -17.52 11.94 6.02
CA LYS A 51 -18.13 11.09 7.07
C LYS A 51 -18.52 9.66 6.63
N PRO A 52 -17.54 8.79 6.32
CA PRO A 52 -16.20 9.07 5.78
C PRO A 52 -16.25 9.41 4.27
N ALA A 53 -15.25 10.10 3.74
CA ALA A 53 -15.19 10.34 2.30
C ALA A 53 -15.00 9.00 1.57
N VAL A 54 -15.67 8.79 0.43
CA VAL A 54 -15.51 7.61 -0.41
C VAL A 54 -15.20 8.07 -1.82
N ILE A 55 -14.04 7.64 -2.33
CA ILE A 55 -13.51 8.10 -3.60
C ILE A 55 -12.79 6.96 -4.33
N GLY A 56 -12.96 6.90 -5.65
CA GLY A 56 -12.15 6.04 -6.51
C GLY A 56 -10.72 6.57 -6.59
N CYS A 57 -9.74 5.68 -6.42
CA CYS A 57 -8.33 6.02 -6.58
C CYS A 57 -7.58 4.93 -7.34
N GLU A 58 -6.47 5.32 -7.94
CA GLU A 58 -5.50 4.42 -8.56
C GLU A 58 -4.24 4.37 -7.70
N VAL A 59 -3.76 3.17 -7.41
CA VAL A 59 -2.46 2.98 -6.75
C VAL A 59 -1.37 3.16 -7.79
N LEU A 60 -0.69 4.30 -7.76
CA LEU A 60 0.38 4.62 -8.72
C LEU A 60 1.62 3.78 -8.47
N LYS A 61 2.00 3.60 -7.20
CA LYS A 61 3.19 2.85 -6.78
C LYS A 61 3.02 2.34 -5.35
N GLY A 62 3.54 1.15 -5.08
CA GLY A 62 3.64 0.57 -3.75
C GLY A 62 2.36 -0.12 -3.31
N THR A 63 1.99 0.01 -2.03
CA THR A 63 0.81 -0.68 -1.48
C THR A 63 0.07 0.20 -0.49
N ILE A 64 -1.27 0.15 -0.51
CA ILE A 64 -2.13 0.75 0.51
C ILE A 64 -2.91 -0.33 1.26
N LYS A 65 -3.27 -0.05 2.51
CA LYS A 65 -4.05 -0.95 3.37
C LYS A 65 -5.05 -0.17 4.23
N PRO A 66 -6.16 -0.80 4.64
CA PRO A 66 -6.96 -0.31 5.76
C PRO A 66 -6.11 0.00 6.99
N GLY A 67 -6.42 1.11 7.66
CA GLY A 67 -5.69 1.60 8.83
C GLY A 67 -4.53 2.54 8.52
N TYR A 68 -4.04 2.59 7.27
CA TYR A 68 -2.96 3.50 6.90
C TYR A 68 -3.44 4.96 6.89
N ASP A 69 -2.59 5.83 7.41
CA ASP A 69 -2.78 7.27 7.35
C ASP A 69 -2.22 7.80 6.03
N LEU A 70 -2.88 8.78 5.43
CA LEU A 70 -2.51 9.40 4.17
C LEU A 70 -2.07 10.85 4.39
N VAL A 71 -1.09 11.30 3.60
CA VAL A 71 -0.56 12.66 3.60
C VAL A 71 -0.51 13.26 2.20
N LYS A 72 -0.48 14.59 2.16
CA LYS A 72 -0.19 15.40 0.98
C LYS A 72 0.81 16.48 1.36
N GLY A 73 2.07 16.33 0.95
CA GLY A 73 3.16 17.10 1.54
C GLY A 73 3.24 16.82 3.04
N GLU A 74 3.37 17.87 3.86
CA GLU A 74 3.39 17.76 5.32
C GLU A 74 2.00 17.59 5.94
N ASN A 75 0.93 17.85 5.18
CA ASN A 75 -0.42 17.83 5.70
C ASN A 75 -0.94 16.40 5.80
N ARG A 76 -1.27 15.96 7.02
CA ARG A 76 -2.01 14.74 7.24
C ARG A 76 -3.44 14.91 6.71
N ILE A 77 -3.82 14.05 5.78
CA ILE A 77 -5.12 14.08 5.14
C ILE A 77 -6.11 13.30 5.99
N GLY A 78 -5.96 11.98 6.11
CA GLY A 78 -6.91 11.16 6.83
C GLY A 78 -6.45 9.72 6.96
N ARG A 79 -7.33 8.83 7.42
CA ARG A 79 -7.04 7.40 7.57
C ARG A 79 -7.93 6.56 6.68
N ILE A 80 -7.33 5.64 5.93
CA ILE A 80 -8.06 4.62 5.16
C ILE A 80 -8.84 3.74 6.14
N GLN A 81 -10.16 3.71 6.00
CA GLN A 81 -11.03 2.81 6.76
C GLN A 81 -11.19 1.49 6.02
N GLU A 82 -11.53 1.55 4.74
CA GLU A 82 -11.86 0.39 3.91
C GLU A 82 -11.36 0.64 2.49
N ILE A 83 -11.04 -0.47 1.82
CA ILE A 83 -10.70 -0.51 0.40
C ILE A 83 -11.63 -1.52 -0.25
N GLN A 84 -12.26 -1.13 -1.35
CA GLN A 84 -13.17 -1.95 -2.11
C GLN A 84 -12.71 -2.08 -3.55
N ASP A 85 -12.68 -3.30 -4.05
CA ASP A 85 -12.52 -3.62 -5.45
C ASP A 85 -13.83 -4.21 -5.96
N GLU A 86 -14.46 -3.53 -6.92
CA GLU A 86 -15.77 -3.89 -7.47
C GLU A 86 -16.85 -4.20 -6.41
N GLY A 87 -16.82 -3.47 -5.28
CA GLY A 87 -17.77 -3.63 -4.17
C GLY A 87 -17.40 -4.71 -3.14
N VAL A 88 -16.29 -5.42 -3.35
CA VAL A 88 -15.76 -6.40 -2.40
C VAL A 88 -14.65 -5.77 -1.55
N ASN A 89 -14.75 -5.89 -0.23
CA ASN A 89 -13.71 -5.40 0.69
C ASN A 89 -12.43 -6.22 0.53
N ILE A 90 -11.30 -5.53 0.36
CA ILE A 90 -9.96 -6.13 0.25
C ILE A 90 -9.03 -5.62 1.35
N ASP A 91 -8.03 -6.43 1.71
CA ASP A 91 -7.08 -6.13 2.78
C ASP A 91 -5.90 -5.25 2.33
N GLN A 92 -5.68 -5.14 1.01
CA GLN A 92 -4.63 -4.32 0.42
C GLN A 92 -4.91 -4.06 -1.06
N ALA A 93 -4.43 -2.93 -1.58
CA ALA A 93 -4.33 -2.66 -3.02
C ALA A 93 -2.88 -2.32 -3.38
N SER A 94 -2.43 -2.76 -4.55
CA SER A 94 -1.06 -2.64 -5.05
C SER A 94 -0.99 -1.82 -6.33
N THR A 95 0.23 -1.48 -6.78
CA THR A 95 0.46 -0.73 -8.03
C THR A 95 -0.43 -1.21 -9.19
N GLY A 96 -1.14 -0.27 -9.81
CA GLY A 96 -2.03 -0.50 -10.95
C GLY A 96 -3.51 -0.69 -10.57
N ASP A 97 -3.79 -1.04 -9.32
CA ASP A 97 -5.16 -1.29 -8.87
C ASP A 97 -5.98 0.01 -8.85
N LYS A 98 -7.21 -0.06 -9.35
CA LYS A 98 -8.20 1.02 -9.29
C LYS A 98 -9.31 0.60 -8.35
N VAL A 99 -9.34 1.21 -7.18
CA VAL A 99 -10.19 0.78 -6.05
C VAL A 99 -10.94 1.96 -5.45
N ALA A 100 -12.09 1.70 -4.85
CA ALA A 100 -12.78 2.66 -4.02
C ALA A 100 -12.20 2.65 -2.60
N VAL A 101 -11.88 3.83 -2.07
CA VAL A 101 -11.27 3.97 -0.74
C VAL A 101 -12.12 4.87 0.13
N SER A 102 -12.43 4.38 1.33
CA SER A 102 -13.07 5.14 2.39
C SER A 102 -12.02 5.82 3.27
N ILE A 103 -12.04 7.14 3.38
CA ILE A 103 -11.07 7.93 4.14
C ILE A 103 -11.80 8.74 5.22
N SER A 104 -11.43 8.52 6.48
CA SER A 104 -12.00 9.26 7.60
C SER A 104 -11.36 10.64 7.77
N LYS A 105 -12.08 11.53 8.46
CA LYS A 105 -11.61 12.86 8.90
C LYS A 105 -11.32 13.88 7.77
N ILE A 106 -11.81 13.63 6.56
CA ILE A 106 -11.64 14.57 5.43
C ILE A 106 -12.95 14.98 4.76
N THR A 107 -12.88 16.07 4.01
CA THR A 107 -13.90 16.49 3.04
C THR A 107 -13.27 16.68 1.66
N ILE A 108 -13.74 15.92 0.67
CA ILE A 108 -13.32 16.08 -0.74
C ILE A 108 -13.87 17.40 -1.28
N GLY A 109 -13.05 18.13 -2.03
CA GLY A 109 -13.30 19.49 -2.51
C GLY A 109 -12.75 20.60 -1.62
N ARG A 110 -12.44 20.31 -0.34
CA ARG A 110 -11.86 21.28 0.61
C ARG A 110 -10.40 20.99 0.92
N GLN A 111 -10.11 19.90 1.63
CA GLN A 111 -8.72 19.52 1.98
C GLN A 111 -8.01 18.78 0.84
N VAL A 112 -8.78 18.02 0.05
CA VAL A 112 -8.27 17.20 -1.05
C VAL A 112 -9.18 17.36 -2.24
N LYS A 113 -8.60 17.44 -3.43
CA LYS A 113 -9.34 17.54 -4.69
C LYS A 113 -9.08 16.29 -5.54
N GLU A 114 -9.99 16.06 -6.48
CA GLU A 114 -9.77 15.10 -7.56
C GLU A 114 -8.44 15.35 -8.28
N GLY A 115 -7.82 14.29 -8.77
CA GLY A 115 -6.49 14.32 -9.39
C GLY A 115 -5.32 14.49 -8.41
N ASN A 116 -5.57 14.77 -7.13
CA ASN A 116 -4.49 14.88 -6.15
C ASN A 116 -3.79 13.55 -5.92
N ILE A 117 -2.48 13.63 -5.71
CA ILE A 117 -1.64 12.51 -5.31
C ILE A 117 -1.47 12.54 -3.80
N LEU A 118 -1.71 11.40 -3.17
CA LEU A 118 -1.52 11.17 -1.74
C LEU A 118 -0.48 10.08 -1.52
N TYR A 119 0.19 10.15 -0.37
CA TYR A 119 1.18 9.17 0.06
C TYR A 119 0.76 8.54 1.37
N ASN A 120 1.21 7.32 1.65
CA ASN A 120 1.12 6.77 3.00
C ASN A 120 1.99 7.62 3.95
N LEU A 121 1.47 7.92 5.13
CA LEU A 121 2.21 8.58 6.19
C LEU A 121 3.24 7.61 6.77
N LEU A 122 4.52 7.87 6.49
CA LEU A 122 5.63 7.10 7.05
C LEU A 122 6.24 7.87 8.23
N SER A 123 6.22 7.27 9.41
CA SER A 123 6.96 7.79 10.56
C SER A 123 8.46 7.57 10.40
N ASP A 124 9.30 8.27 11.16
CA ASP A 124 10.76 8.05 11.12
C ASP A 124 11.14 6.63 11.53
N LYS A 125 10.33 6.03 12.41
CA LYS A 125 10.47 4.61 12.79
C LYS A 125 10.14 3.69 11.61
N ASP A 126 9.10 4.01 10.84
CA ASP A 126 8.75 3.25 9.64
C ASP A 126 9.89 3.34 8.61
N ILE A 127 10.40 4.55 8.33
CA ILE A 127 11.47 4.77 7.35
C ILE A 127 12.72 3.94 7.71
N ARG A 128 13.21 4.04 8.96
CA ARG A 128 14.38 3.26 9.41
C ARG A 128 14.17 1.76 9.27
N LYS A 129 12.98 1.27 9.68
CA LYS A 129 12.65 -0.16 9.58
C LYS A 129 12.51 -0.61 8.13
N LEU A 130 12.01 0.24 7.23
CA LEU A 130 11.92 -0.04 5.80
C LEU A 130 13.30 -0.08 5.14
N GLU A 131 14.26 0.74 5.62
CA GLU A 131 15.66 0.68 5.19
C GLU A 131 16.31 -0.66 5.54
N GLU A 132 16.13 -1.13 6.77
CA GLU A 132 16.58 -2.48 7.20
C GLU A 132 15.92 -3.61 6.39
N LEU A 133 14.70 -3.38 5.89
CA LEU A 133 13.89 -4.35 5.16
C LEU A 133 13.93 -4.14 3.63
N GLN A 134 14.87 -3.36 3.10
CA GLN A 134 14.92 -3.03 1.67
C GLN A 134 14.94 -4.26 0.75
N GLU A 135 15.56 -5.37 1.16
CA GLU A 135 15.56 -6.62 0.35
C GLU A 135 14.15 -7.19 0.15
N PHE A 136 13.20 -6.83 1.02
CA PHE A 136 11.83 -7.27 0.97
C PHE A 136 10.90 -6.29 0.26
N LEU A 137 11.32 -5.04 0.00
CA LEU A 137 10.49 -4.07 -0.71
C LEU A 137 10.49 -4.33 -2.21
N SER A 138 9.34 -4.12 -2.84
CA SER A 138 9.26 -4.06 -4.31
C SER A 138 10.00 -2.83 -4.85
N LYS A 139 10.32 -2.83 -6.14
CA LYS A 139 10.98 -1.69 -6.79
C LYS A 139 10.16 -0.40 -6.60
N ASP A 140 8.86 -0.48 -6.84
CA ASP A 140 7.94 0.66 -6.67
C ASP A 140 7.91 1.19 -5.24
N GLU A 141 7.93 0.29 -4.24
CA GLU A 141 7.97 0.71 -2.83
C GLU A 141 9.27 1.44 -2.49
N LYS A 142 10.41 0.99 -3.03
CA LYS A 142 11.70 1.67 -2.83
C LYS A 142 11.68 3.06 -3.45
N GLU A 143 11.15 3.19 -4.67
CA GLU A 143 10.99 4.48 -5.33
C GLU A 143 10.13 5.44 -4.51
N VAL A 144 8.98 4.96 -3.98
CA VAL A 144 8.13 5.79 -3.11
C VAL A 144 8.81 6.13 -1.79
N LEU A 145 9.59 5.21 -1.20
CA LEU A 145 10.34 5.47 0.02
C LEU A 145 11.35 6.61 -0.17
N GLU A 146 12.11 6.58 -1.26
CA GLU A 146 13.07 7.65 -1.58
C GLU A 146 12.34 8.97 -1.90
N GLU A 147 11.25 8.95 -2.68
CA GLU A 147 10.41 10.15 -2.91
C GLU A 147 9.92 10.77 -1.59
N VAL A 148 9.53 9.96 -0.60
CA VAL A 148 9.06 10.43 0.70
C VAL A 148 10.21 10.99 1.53
N LYS A 149 11.40 10.37 1.48
CA LYS A 149 12.60 10.87 2.18
C LYS A 149 13.05 12.21 1.62
N GLU A 150 13.13 12.35 0.30
CA GLU A 150 13.49 13.61 -0.35
C GLU A 150 12.53 14.74 0.04
N LYS A 151 11.21 14.48 0.07
CA LYS A 151 10.22 15.50 0.45
C LYS A 151 10.21 15.87 1.93
N LYS A 152 10.79 15.02 2.79
CA LYS A 152 10.77 15.21 4.25
C LYS A 152 12.07 15.81 4.77
N TYR A 153 13.17 15.62 4.06
CA TYR A 153 14.52 16.06 4.47
C TYR A 153 15.23 16.95 3.44
N GLY A 154 14.63 17.19 2.27
CA GLY A 154 15.10 18.12 1.25
C GLY A 154 14.37 19.45 1.34
#